data_AF-A0A085F9N8-F1
#
_entry.id   AF-A0A085F9N8-F1
#
_cell.length_a   1.000
_cell.length_b   1.000
_cell.length_c   1.000
_cell.angle_alpha   90.00
_cell.angle_beta   90.00
_cell.angle_gamma   90.00
#
_symmetry.space_group_name_H-M   'P 1'
#
loop_
_entity.id
_entity.type
_entity.pdbx_description
1 polymer ?
#
loop_
_entity_poly.entity_id
_entity_poly.type
_entity_poly.pdbx_seq_one_letter_code
_entity_poly.pdbx_strand_id
1 'polypeptide(L)'
;MITRTKPDEQKPLTLSQMLEAATGAEAGDASILTHDDDIARTSLRIPRAVLQEVSALAQANRVSTSLLINLLLDNYLAGEGRLGYATLAPWYAEYVLRKKPTAD
;
A
#
# COMPACT_ATOMS: atom_id res chain seq x y z
N MET A 1 32.19 25.55 5.37
CA MET A 1 31.83 24.49 6.33
C MET A 1 30.35 24.18 6.11
N ILE A 2 30.04 23.17 5.30
CA ILE A 2 28.65 22.82 4.93
C ILE A 2 28.18 21.76 5.92
N THR A 3 27.26 22.13 6.79
CA THR A 3 26.54 21.21 7.68
C THR A 3 25.70 20.27 6.80
N ARG A 4 26.19 19.04 6.59
CA ARG A 4 25.37 17.92 6.12
C ARG A 4 24.36 17.61 7.22
N THR A 5 23.15 18.14 7.09
CA THR A 5 21.97 17.61 7.78
C THR A 5 21.89 16.12 7.45
N LYS A 6 22.01 15.26 8.47
CA LYS A 6 21.70 13.84 8.31
C LYS A 6 20.26 13.75 7.78
N PRO A 7 19.98 12.90 6.78
CA PRO A 7 18.60 12.58 6.48
C PRO A 7 18.01 12.00 7.77
N ASP A 8 16.90 12.57 8.25
CA ASP A 8 16.14 11.98 9.34
C ASP A 8 16.00 10.49 9.03
N GLU A 9 16.47 9.63 9.95
CA GLU A 9 16.20 8.20 9.87
C GLU A 9 14.68 8.04 9.90
N GLN A 10 14.08 7.93 8.72
CA GLN A 10 12.68 7.59 8.57
C GLN A 10 12.53 6.19 9.14
N LYS A 11 12.12 6.16 10.41
CA LYS A 11 11.85 4.94 11.14
C LYS A 11 10.81 4.15 10.33
N PRO A 12 11.09 2.89 9.94
CA PRO A 12 10.16 2.12 9.13
C PRO A 12 8.82 2.05 9.84
N LEU A 13 7.75 2.38 9.12
CA LEU A 13 6.41 2.33 9.67
C LEU A 13 6.09 0.89 10.05
N THR A 14 5.42 0.72 11.19
CA THR A 14 4.93 -0.62 11.55
C THR A 14 3.78 -0.99 10.63
N LEU A 15 3.58 -2.29 10.41
CA LEU A 15 2.49 -2.80 9.56
C LEU A 15 1.12 -2.27 10.01
N SER A 16 0.90 -2.14 11.33
CA SER A 16 -0.31 -1.52 11.88
C SER A 16 -0.46 -0.05 11.49
N GLN A 17 0.62 0.74 11.54
CA GLN A 17 0.60 2.14 11.12
C GLN A 17 0.37 2.28 9.60
N MET A 18 0.93 1.38 8.80
CA MET A 18 0.72 1.35 7.35
C MET A 18 -0.74 1.05 7.00
N LEU A 19 -1.37 0.14 7.74
CA LEU A 19 -2.79 -0.19 7.59
C LEU A 19 -3.70 0.94 8.04
N GLU A 20 -3.42 1.57 9.18
CA GLU A 20 -4.16 2.74 9.68
C GLU A 20 -4.07 3.92 8.71
N ALA A 21 -2.88 4.22 8.18
CA ALA A 21 -2.69 5.28 7.20
C ALA A 21 -3.42 4.98 5.88
N ALA A 22 -3.46 3.71 5.46
CA ALA A 22 -4.17 3.29 4.26
C ALA A 22 -5.69 3.30 4.43
N THR A 23 -6.22 3.21 5.66
CA THR A 23 -7.66 3.07 5.96
C THR A 23 -8.31 4.29 6.60
N GLY A 24 -7.52 5.21 7.17
CA GLY A 24 -7.97 6.28 8.06
C GLY A 24 -8.17 7.66 7.43
N ALA A 25 -7.87 7.88 6.15
CA ALA A 25 -8.18 9.14 5.49
C ALA A 25 -9.66 9.15 5.11
N GLU A 26 -10.43 10.12 5.62
CA GLU A 26 -11.82 10.36 5.22
C GLU A 26 -11.89 10.44 3.69
N ALA A 27 -12.45 9.41 3.06
CA ALA A 27 -12.76 9.40 1.65
C ALA A 27 -13.95 10.33 1.42
N GLY A 28 -13.67 11.64 1.46
CA GLY A 28 -14.58 12.69 1.07
C GLY A 28 -14.79 12.62 -0.43
N ASP A 29 -16.01 12.19 -0.80
CA ASP A 29 -16.71 12.40 -2.08
C ASP A 29 -15.88 12.87 -3.29
N ALA A 30 -14.87 12.09 -3.66
CA ALA A 30 -14.18 12.19 -4.93
C ALA A 30 -14.60 10.97 -5.75
N SER A 31 -15.42 11.21 -6.78
CA SER A 31 -15.70 10.21 -7.81
C SER A 31 -14.42 9.95 -8.58
N ILE A 32 -13.55 9.07 -8.06
CA ILE A 32 -12.37 8.64 -8.80
C ILE A 32 -12.84 7.71 -9.92
N LEU A 33 -12.67 8.18 -11.16
CA LEU A 33 -12.96 7.51 -12.41
C LEU A 33 -11.78 6.66 -12.90
N THR A 34 -10.98 6.05 -12.01
CA THR A 34 -10.01 5.04 -12.48
C THR A 34 -10.79 3.77 -12.82
N HIS A 35 -10.91 3.52 -14.12
CA HIS A 35 -11.40 2.26 -14.63
C HIS A 35 -10.36 1.18 -14.32
N ASP A 36 -10.81 -0.05 -14.05
CA ASP A 36 -9.92 -1.17 -13.74
C ASP A 36 -8.88 -1.45 -14.85
N ASP A 37 -9.16 -0.97 -16.07
CA ASP A 37 -8.29 -1.06 -17.25
C ASP A 37 -7.08 -0.12 -17.20
N ASP A 38 -7.15 0.96 -16.40
CA ASP A 38 -6.04 1.91 -16.21
C ASP A 38 -4.99 1.40 -15.21
N ILE A 39 -5.25 0.24 -14.59
CA ILE A 39 -4.42 -0.32 -13.52
C ILE A 39 -3.59 -1.47 -14.07
N ALA A 40 -2.29 -1.23 -14.16
CA ALA A 40 -1.33 -2.24 -14.57
C ALA A 40 -1.33 -3.42 -13.58
N ARG A 41 -1.79 -4.59 -14.05
CA ARG A 41 -1.77 -5.83 -13.27
C ARG A 41 -0.46 -6.57 -13.52
N THR A 42 0.27 -6.84 -12.43
CA THR A 42 1.51 -7.63 -12.49
C THR A 42 1.32 -8.93 -11.74
N SER A 43 1.81 -10.03 -12.33
CA SER A 43 1.87 -11.34 -11.67
C SER A 43 3.23 -11.52 -11.02
N LEU A 44 3.24 -11.81 -9.71
CA LEU A 44 4.44 -12.09 -8.95
C LEU A 44 4.61 -13.61 -8.79
N ARG A 45 5.81 -14.11 -9.07
CA ARG A 45 6.18 -15.50 -8.76
C ARG A 45 6.92 -15.52 -7.44
N ILE A 46 6.24 -15.93 -6.38
CA ILE A 46 6.82 -16.06 -5.04
C ILE A 46 6.67 -17.50 -4.53
N PRO A 47 7.57 -17.97 -3.64
CA PRO A 47 7.45 -19.28 -3.03
C PRO A 47 6.11 -19.45 -2.31
N ARG A 48 5.53 -20.65 -2.39
CA ARG A 48 4.20 -20.94 -1.82
C ARG A 48 4.13 -20.69 -0.32
N ALA A 49 5.18 -21.03 0.43
CA ALA A 49 5.25 -20.79 1.86
C ALA A 49 5.15 -19.29 2.19
N VAL A 50 5.86 -18.45 1.44
CA VAL A 50 5.81 -16.98 1.60
C VAL A 50 4.42 -16.46 1.28
N LEU A 51 3.79 -16.91 0.20
CA LEU A 51 2.41 -16.51 -0.13
C LEU A 51 1.43 -16.89 0.98
N GLN A 52 1.59 -18.07 1.60
CA GLN A 52 0.73 -18.51 2.70
C GLN A 52 0.87 -17.60 3.92
N GLU A 53 2.08 -17.24 4.31
CA GLU A 53 2.33 -16.32 5.42
C GLU A 53 1.75 -14.93 5.16
N VAL A 54 2.00 -14.38 3.97
CA VAL A 54 1.45 -13.07 3.57
C VAL A 54 -0.08 -13.11 3.54
N SER A 55 -0.67 -14.20 3.04
CA SER A 55 -2.13 -14.37 3.04
C SER A 55 -2.71 -14.46 4.45
N ALA A 56 -2.04 -15.16 5.36
CA ALA A 56 -2.48 -15.27 6.75
C ALA A 56 -2.42 -13.90 7.46
N LEU A 57 -1.34 -13.14 7.24
CA LEU A 57 -1.21 -11.77 7.75
C LEU A 57 -2.29 -10.85 7.19
N ALA A 58 -2.57 -10.93 5.89
CA ALA A 58 -3.62 -10.12 5.26
C ALA A 58 -5.00 -10.43 5.88
N GLN A 59 -5.31 -11.72 6.08
CA GLN A 59 -6.56 -12.16 6.69
C GLN A 59 -6.69 -11.68 8.15
N ALA A 60 -5.62 -11.82 8.95
CA ALA A 60 -5.60 -11.37 10.35
C ALA A 60 -5.88 -9.86 10.47
N ASN A 61 -5.46 -9.09 9.46
CA ASN A 61 -5.66 -7.64 9.39
C ASN A 61 -6.88 -7.23 8.56
N ARG A 62 -7.71 -8.17 8.12
CA ARG A 62 -8.93 -7.95 7.32
C ARG A 62 -8.69 -7.13 6.03
N VAL A 63 -7.54 -7.33 5.40
CA VAL A 63 -7.19 -6.71 4.12
C VAL A 63 -6.96 -7.75 3.04
N SER A 64 -6.99 -7.33 1.77
CA SER A 64 -6.62 -8.22 0.66
C SER A 64 -5.11 -8.48 0.65
N THR A 65 -4.70 -9.67 0.19
CA THR A 65 -3.29 -10.03 0.02
C THR A 65 -2.56 -9.06 -0.90
N SER A 66 -3.20 -8.64 -2.00
CA SER A 66 -2.63 -7.67 -2.94
C SER A 66 -2.39 -6.31 -2.30
N LEU A 67 -3.33 -5.82 -1.48
CA LEU A 67 -3.13 -4.59 -0.73
C LEU A 67 -1.93 -4.72 0.22
N LEU A 68 -1.86 -5.79 1.00
CA LEU A 68 -0.76 -5.98 1.92
C LEU A 68 0.59 -6.00 1.20
N ILE A 69 0.69 -6.68 0.06
CA ILE A 69 1.91 -6.70 -0.77
C ILE A 69 2.27 -5.29 -1.24
N ASN A 70 1.30 -4.52 -1.73
CA ASN A 70 1.57 -3.17 -2.20
C ASN A 70 2.04 -2.25 -1.06
N LEU A 71 1.46 -2.37 0.15
CA LEU A 71 1.92 -1.61 1.32
C LEU A 71 3.36 -1.98 1.69
N LEU A 72 3.69 -3.28 1.70
CA LEU A 72 5.06 -3.74 1.97
C LEU A 72 6.06 -3.20 0.96
N LEU A 73 5.70 -3.19 -0.33
CA LEU A 73 6.52 -2.59 -1.39
C LEU A 73 6.65 -1.07 -1.23
N ASP A 74 5.57 -0.39 -0.86
CA ASP A 74 5.56 1.06 -0.62
C ASP A 74 6.52 1.45 0.51
N ASN A 75 6.44 0.74 1.63
CA ASN A 75 7.33 0.95 2.77
C ASN A 75 8.78 0.59 2.45
N TYR A 76 9.01 -0.44 1.64
CA TYR A 76 10.36 -0.76 1.14
C TYR A 76 10.93 0.40 0.29
N LEU A 77 10.14 0.93 -0.65
CA LEU A 77 10.56 2.08 -1.47
C LEU A 77 10.87 3.31 -0.61
N ALA A 78 10.02 3.61 0.36
CA ALA A 78 10.25 4.72 1.29
C ALA A 78 11.54 4.53 2.12
N GLY A 79 11.79 3.31 2.60
CA GLY A 79 13.03 2.97 3.33
C GLY A 79 14.31 3.12 2.48
N GLU A 80 14.19 2.96 1.16
CA GLU A 80 15.28 3.21 0.20
C GLU A 80 15.37 4.70 -0.22
N GLY A 81 14.61 5.60 0.41
CA GLY A 81 14.56 7.03 0.08
C GLY A 81 13.87 7.32 -1.25
N ARG A 82 13.06 6.38 -1.76
CA ARG A 82 12.28 6.54 -3.00
C ARG A 82 10.85 6.97 -2.68
N LEU A 83 10.23 7.67 -3.63
CA LEU A 83 8.82 8.02 -3.51
C LEU A 83 7.96 6.76 -3.61
N GLY A 84 7.03 6.61 -2.66
CA GLY A 84 6.04 5.54 -2.62
C GLY A 84 4.90 5.73 -3.61
N TYR A 85 4.13 4.67 -3.84
CA TYR A 85 2.88 4.65 -4.62
C TYR A 85 1.89 5.69 -4.12
N ALA A 86 1.72 5.87 -2.81
CA ALA A 86 0.78 6.85 -2.27
C ALA A 86 1.17 8.29 -2.67
N THR A 87 2.46 8.56 -2.84
CA THR A 87 2.96 9.87 -3.31
C THR A 87 2.86 10.01 -4.82
N LEU A 88 3.17 8.94 -5.57
CA LEU A 88 3.19 8.95 -7.04
C LEU A 88 1.79 8.85 -7.66
N ALA A 89 0.85 8.22 -6.95
CA ALA A 89 -0.52 8.00 -7.36
C ALA A 89 -1.47 8.40 -6.22
N PRO A 90 -1.83 9.68 -6.08
CA PRO A 90 -2.72 10.15 -5.00
C PRO A 90 -4.08 9.44 -4.98
N TRP A 91 -4.55 8.95 -6.14
CA TRP A 91 -5.77 8.16 -6.29
C TRP A 91 -5.68 6.75 -5.68
N TYR A 92 -4.48 6.28 -5.33
CA TYR A 92 -4.22 4.91 -4.89
C TYR A 92 -4.95 4.55 -3.59
N ALA A 93 -4.96 5.46 -2.62
CA ALA A 93 -5.62 5.23 -1.32
C ALA A 93 -7.11 4.91 -1.50
N GLU A 94 -7.79 5.68 -2.34
CA GLU A 94 -9.21 5.49 -2.60
C GLU A 94 -9.49 4.22 -3.40
N TYR A 95 -8.68 3.89 -4.40
CA TYR A 95 -8.79 2.63 -5.16
C TYR A 95 -8.68 1.42 -4.23
N VAL A 96 -7.69 1.44 -3.34
CA VAL A 96 -7.42 0.38 -2.37
C VAL A 96 -8.57 0.19 -1.39
N LEU A 97 -9.24 1.28 -1.00
CA LEU A 97 -10.34 1.27 -0.04
C LEU A 97 -11.70 0.98 -0.66
N ARG A 98 -11.81 0.90 -2.00
CA ARG A 98 -13.05 0.48 -2.65
C ARG A 98 -13.46 -0.87 -2.10
N LYS A 99 -14.59 -0.91 -1.38
CA LYS A 99 -15.34 -2.14 -1.18
C LYS A 99 -15.75 -2.60 -2.58
N LYS A 100 -15.24 -3.76 -3.01
CA LYS A 100 -15.80 -4.41 -4.20
C LYS A 100 -17.31 -4.52 -3.99
N PRO A 101 -18.14 -4.16 -5.00
CA PRO A 101 -19.54 -4.53 -4.94
C PRO A 101 -19.59 -6.05 -4.73
N THR A 102 -20.24 -6.47 -3.65
CA THR A 102 -20.63 -7.87 -3.49
C THR A 102 -21.48 -8.21 -4.71
N ALA A 103 -21.01 -9.15 -5.53
CA ALA A 103 -21.84 -9.75 -6.55
C ALA A 103 -22.91 -10.56 -5.79
N ASP A 104 -24.13 -10.04 -5.77
CA ASP A 104 -25.34 -10.79 -5.41
C ASP A 104 -25.58 -11.93 -6.41
#